data_AF-A0A842WTX9-F1
#
_entry.id   AF-A0A842WTX9-F1
#
_cell.length_a   1.000
_cell.length_b   1.000
_cell.length_c   1.000
_cell.angle_alpha   90.00
_cell.angle_beta   90.00
_cell.angle_gamma   90.00
#
_symmetry.space_group_name_H-M   'P 1'
#
loop_
_entity.id
_entity.type
_entity.pdbx_description
1 polymer ?
#
loop_
_entity_poly.entity_id
_entity_poly.type
_entity_poly.pdbx_seq_one_letter_code
_entity_poly.pdbx_strand_id
1 'polypeptide(L)'
;RLLGIDSEFKIWRIDQPTRFIMQHLGMSYELDDIISESDVKLIAETYAKALVEVMTGPAESVIAKELMMTEDCEFSDSIDLFSFSGGIAELIYGSDDVFDDIGRYLADAIIHLVEEKRLTLVEPRTKIRATVIGAGAFTLSVSGSTCYFDKTIEFPITNIPVLPVNVNLDNYRSGVVEEEIHRALSKVDIEEGTEIVALYFKQRLYHSYTWLQEFVRSIENALPTTITNKKMIILLFGHDMGKMVGLMVRRETSIEQNLISLDELLLEEGDWIDIGAPIGDPPVFPVTVKSLIFNQSKGYD
;
A
#
# COMPACT_ATOMS: atom_id res chain seq x y z
N ARG A 1 9.49 2.70 -12.00
CA ARG A 1 9.38 3.99 -12.73
C ARG A 1 9.80 3.68 -14.16
N LEU A 2 8.90 3.85 -15.13
CA LEU A 2 9.06 3.32 -16.50
C LEU A 2 10.34 3.82 -17.19
N LEU A 3 10.54 5.14 -17.23
CA LEU A 3 11.71 5.81 -17.82
C LEU A 3 12.13 6.97 -16.91
N GLY A 4 13.35 6.93 -16.41
CA GLY A 4 13.94 7.99 -15.59
C GLY A 4 14.79 8.93 -16.44
N ILE A 5 14.44 10.21 -16.45
CA ILE A 5 15.15 11.28 -17.16
C ILE A 5 15.36 12.45 -16.20
N ASP A 6 16.53 13.07 -16.22
CA ASP A 6 16.77 14.30 -15.45
C ASP A 6 16.32 15.56 -16.21
N SER A 7 16.57 16.73 -15.62
CA SER A 7 16.24 18.03 -16.20
C SER A 7 16.94 18.35 -17.52
N GLU A 8 18.03 17.64 -17.85
CA GLU A 8 18.76 17.76 -19.12
C GLU A 8 18.36 16.65 -20.12
N PHE A 9 17.29 15.89 -19.82
CA PHE A 9 16.83 14.71 -20.56
C PHE A 9 17.87 13.58 -20.63
N LYS A 10 18.80 13.53 -19.67
CA LYS A 10 19.72 12.41 -19.56
C LYS A 10 19.01 11.21 -18.94
N ILE A 11 19.09 10.06 -19.61
CA ILE A 11 18.45 8.83 -19.13
C ILE A 11 19.28 8.22 -18.01
N TRP A 12 18.69 8.11 -16.82
CA TRP A 12 19.30 7.41 -15.68
C TRP A 12 18.66 6.05 -15.37
N ARG A 13 17.51 5.73 -15.99
CA ARG A 13 16.83 4.44 -15.83
C ARG A 13 15.93 4.09 -17.01
N ILE A 14 15.95 2.81 -17.43
CA ILE A 14 15.02 2.26 -18.42
C ILE A 14 14.50 0.91 -17.93
N ASP A 15 13.22 0.83 -17.56
CA ASP A 15 12.55 -0.43 -17.22
C ASP A 15 12.20 -1.24 -18.49
N GLN A 16 12.02 -2.56 -18.37
CA GLN A 16 11.76 -3.47 -19.50
C GLN A 16 10.60 -3.02 -20.41
N PRO A 17 9.42 -2.60 -19.89
CA PRO A 17 8.33 -2.12 -20.73
C PRO A 17 8.74 -0.96 -21.64
N THR A 18 9.58 -0.04 -21.15
CA THR A 18 10.05 1.11 -21.92
C THR A 18 10.99 0.67 -23.02
N ARG A 19 11.87 -0.32 -22.76
CA ARG A 19 12.75 -0.87 -23.79
C ARG A 19 11.96 -1.46 -24.94
N PHE A 20 10.87 -2.17 -24.64
CA PHE A 20 9.98 -2.73 -25.66
C PHE A 20 9.33 -1.61 -26.50
N ILE A 21 8.79 -0.57 -25.86
CA ILE A 21 8.21 0.57 -26.59
C ILE A 21 9.25 1.28 -27.46
N MET A 22 10.44 1.56 -26.91
CA MET A 22 11.53 2.18 -27.68
C MET A 22 11.86 1.37 -28.93
N GLN A 23 12.01 0.04 -28.80
CA GLN A 23 12.25 -0.84 -29.94
C GLN A 23 11.10 -0.80 -30.95
N HIS A 24 9.85 -0.82 -30.49
CA HIS A 24 8.67 -0.72 -31.35
C HIS A 24 8.61 0.60 -32.12
N LEU A 25 9.06 1.69 -31.50
CA LEU A 25 9.15 3.03 -32.11
C LEU A 25 10.42 3.23 -32.96
N GLY A 26 11.29 2.21 -33.06
CA GLY A 26 12.55 2.31 -33.81
C GLY A 26 13.62 3.18 -33.13
N MET A 27 13.51 3.36 -31.81
CA MET A 27 14.46 4.12 -30.98
C MET A 27 15.53 3.21 -30.40
N SER A 28 16.76 3.71 -30.30
CA SER A 28 17.91 2.98 -29.75
C SER A 28 18.66 3.84 -28.73
N TYR A 29 18.00 4.08 -27.59
CA TYR A 29 18.59 4.79 -26.45
C TYR A 29 19.11 3.81 -25.39
N GLU A 30 20.24 4.14 -24.79
CA GLU A 30 20.84 3.46 -23.66
C GLU A 30 20.88 4.35 -22.41
N LEU A 31 21.40 3.81 -21.30
CA LEU A 31 21.65 4.61 -20.11
C LEU A 31 22.70 5.68 -20.43
N ASP A 32 22.58 6.82 -19.76
CA ASP A 32 23.40 8.02 -19.94
C ASP A 32 23.24 8.77 -21.28
N ASP A 33 22.45 8.26 -22.22
CA ASP A 33 22.07 9.01 -23.43
C ASP A 33 21.17 10.20 -23.12
N ILE A 34 21.22 11.23 -23.98
CA ILE A 34 20.30 12.37 -23.95
C ILE A 34 19.17 12.07 -24.94
N ILE A 35 17.96 11.86 -24.42
CA ILE A 35 16.75 11.65 -25.23
C ILE A 35 16.12 12.97 -25.65
N SER A 36 15.54 13.03 -26.84
CA SER A 36 14.82 14.23 -27.27
C SER A 36 13.48 14.35 -26.54
N GLU A 37 13.05 15.58 -26.24
CA GLU A 37 11.71 15.82 -25.65
C GLU A 37 10.59 15.27 -26.55
N SER A 38 10.75 15.32 -27.87
CA SER A 38 9.80 14.74 -28.83
C SER A 38 9.67 13.22 -28.67
N ASP A 39 10.78 12.51 -28.44
CA ASP A 39 10.76 11.06 -28.24
C ASP A 39 10.17 10.70 -26.87
N VAL A 40 10.46 11.49 -25.84
CA VAL A 40 9.80 11.35 -24.52
C VAL A 40 8.29 11.49 -24.65
N LYS A 41 7.81 12.51 -25.36
CA LYS A 41 6.37 12.70 -25.63
C LYS A 41 5.79 11.51 -26.39
N LEU A 42 6.48 11.02 -27.41
CA LEU A 42 6.02 9.87 -28.19
C LEU A 42 5.94 8.58 -27.36
N ILE A 43 6.91 8.34 -26.47
CA ILE A 43 6.88 7.21 -25.53
C ILE A 43 5.69 7.36 -24.56
N ALA A 44 5.51 8.54 -23.97
CA ALA A 44 4.41 8.82 -23.04
C ALA A 44 3.03 8.66 -23.71
N GLU A 45 2.86 9.18 -24.91
CA GLU A 45 1.64 8.98 -25.72
C GLU A 45 1.39 7.50 -26.03
N THR A 46 2.44 6.73 -26.30
CA THR A 46 2.33 5.30 -26.58
C THR A 46 1.83 4.52 -25.37
N TYR A 47 2.36 4.82 -24.17
CA TYR A 47 1.83 4.29 -22.91
C TYR A 47 0.38 4.70 -22.68
N ALA A 48 0.05 5.98 -22.86
CA ALA A 48 -1.29 6.49 -22.63
C ALA A 48 -2.32 5.84 -23.58
N LYS A 49 -1.96 5.65 -24.86
CA LYS A 49 -2.80 4.95 -25.85
C LYS A 49 -3.07 3.50 -25.44
N ALA A 50 -2.03 2.77 -25.04
CA ALA A 50 -2.18 1.40 -24.56
C ALA A 50 -3.06 1.30 -23.31
N LEU A 51 -2.89 2.23 -22.35
CA LEU A 51 -3.71 2.29 -21.14
C LEU A 51 -5.18 2.58 -21.47
N VAL A 52 -5.46 3.58 -22.31
CA VAL A 52 -6.84 3.95 -22.67
C VAL A 52 -7.51 2.87 -23.50
N GLU A 53 -6.76 2.14 -24.34
CA GLU A 53 -7.24 0.97 -25.08
C GLU A 53 -7.79 -0.09 -24.11
N VAL A 54 -6.98 -0.54 -23.15
CA VAL A 54 -7.38 -1.60 -22.20
C VAL A 54 -8.45 -1.13 -21.21
N MET A 55 -8.51 0.17 -20.93
CA MET A 55 -9.57 0.77 -20.11
C MET A 55 -10.94 0.78 -20.81
N THR A 56 -10.97 0.73 -22.15
CA THR A 56 -12.21 0.89 -22.93
C THR A 56 -12.63 -0.36 -23.68
N GLY A 57 -11.82 -1.42 -23.66
CA GLY A 57 -12.10 -2.69 -24.31
C GLY A 57 -10.94 -3.68 -24.22
N PRO A 58 -11.06 -4.84 -24.88
CA PRO A 58 -9.98 -5.82 -24.96
C PRO A 58 -8.77 -5.25 -25.70
N ALA A 59 -7.57 -5.71 -25.35
CA ALA A 59 -6.35 -5.30 -26.04
C ALA A 59 -6.34 -5.87 -27.46
N GLU A 60 -6.17 -5.01 -28.45
CA GLU A 60 -6.01 -5.37 -29.86
C GLU A 60 -4.56 -5.15 -30.32
N SER A 61 -3.97 -4.04 -29.89
CA SER A 61 -2.62 -3.62 -30.27
C SER A 61 -1.54 -4.50 -29.64
N VAL A 62 -0.44 -4.68 -30.39
CA VAL A 62 0.72 -5.45 -29.93
C VAL A 62 1.31 -4.83 -28.66
N ILE A 63 1.25 -3.50 -28.56
CA ILE A 63 1.78 -2.76 -27.41
C ILE A 63 0.92 -3.00 -26.17
N ALA A 64 -0.41 -2.83 -26.28
CA ALA A 64 -1.30 -3.08 -25.14
C ALA A 64 -1.16 -4.52 -24.62
N LYS A 65 -1.16 -5.51 -25.53
CA LYS A 65 -1.00 -6.93 -25.17
C LYS A 65 0.29 -7.24 -24.44
N GLU A 66 1.42 -6.69 -24.89
CA GLU A 66 2.72 -6.93 -24.25
C GLU A 66 2.80 -6.27 -22.86
N LEU A 67 2.14 -5.13 -22.67
CA LEU A 67 2.16 -4.39 -21.41
C LEU A 67 1.20 -4.97 -20.36
N MET A 68 0.21 -5.79 -20.77
CA MET A 68 -0.72 -6.41 -19.85
C MET A 68 -0.08 -7.55 -19.06
N MET A 69 -0.42 -7.62 -17.77
CA MET A 69 0.02 -8.71 -16.87
C MET A 69 -1.05 -9.79 -16.69
N THR A 70 -2.27 -9.53 -17.16
CA THR A 70 -3.46 -10.38 -17.01
C THR A 70 -4.18 -10.49 -18.34
N GLU A 71 -5.21 -11.35 -18.40
CA GLU A 71 -6.16 -11.39 -19.51
C GLU A 71 -6.98 -10.09 -19.59
N ASP A 72 -7.71 -9.93 -20.70
CA ASP A 72 -8.58 -8.78 -20.95
C ASP A 72 -9.59 -8.56 -19.84
N CYS A 73 -9.92 -7.30 -19.57
CA CYS A 73 -11.03 -6.97 -18.70
C CYS A 73 -12.35 -7.34 -19.38
N GLU A 74 -13.11 -8.26 -18.79
CA GLU A 74 -14.46 -8.56 -19.22
C GLU A 74 -15.45 -7.51 -18.67
N PHE A 75 -15.99 -6.68 -19.55
CA PHE A 75 -17.04 -5.73 -19.19
C PHE A 75 -18.41 -6.28 -19.61
N SER A 76 -19.36 -6.37 -18.68
CA SER A 76 -20.74 -6.76 -19.00
C SER A 76 -21.51 -5.63 -19.69
N ASP A 77 -21.11 -4.37 -19.42
CA ASP A 77 -21.80 -3.14 -19.82
C ASP A 77 -20.78 -2.04 -20.14
N SER A 78 -21.25 -0.90 -20.65
CA SER A 78 -20.42 0.29 -20.87
C SER A 78 -19.97 0.92 -19.54
N ILE A 79 -18.73 1.39 -19.50
CA ILE A 79 -18.17 2.07 -18.33
C ILE A 79 -18.63 3.53 -18.29
N ASP A 80 -19.27 3.94 -17.19
CA ASP A 80 -19.79 5.29 -17.02
C ASP A 80 -18.73 6.30 -16.54
N LEU A 81 -17.84 5.86 -15.64
CA LEU A 81 -16.90 6.71 -14.93
C LEU A 81 -15.51 6.07 -14.87
N PHE A 82 -14.49 6.90 -14.98
CA PHE A 82 -13.09 6.51 -14.87
C PHE A 82 -12.44 7.26 -13.72
N SER A 83 -11.46 6.63 -13.07
CA SER A 83 -10.64 7.28 -12.04
C SER A 83 -9.22 6.74 -12.10
N PHE A 84 -8.23 7.58 -11.85
CA PHE A 84 -6.84 7.17 -11.75
C PHE A 84 -6.38 7.11 -10.30
N SER A 85 -5.40 6.25 -10.01
CA SER A 85 -4.72 6.19 -8.73
C SER A 85 -3.21 5.98 -8.90
N GLY A 86 -2.44 6.14 -7.81
CA GLY A 86 -0.99 6.07 -7.79
C GLY A 86 -0.30 7.40 -8.11
N GLY A 87 1.02 7.38 -8.28
CA GLY A 87 1.82 8.60 -8.45
C GLY A 87 1.46 9.44 -9.68
N ILE A 88 1.03 8.81 -10.78
CA ILE A 88 0.57 9.54 -11.98
C ILE A 88 -0.79 10.22 -11.73
N ALA A 89 -1.63 9.65 -10.86
CA ALA A 89 -2.92 10.25 -10.54
C ALA A 89 -2.76 11.59 -9.80
N GLU A 90 -1.77 11.72 -8.93
CA GLU A 90 -1.45 13.02 -8.30
C GLU A 90 -1.22 14.10 -9.35
N LEU A 91 -0.43 13.78 -10.38
CA LEU A 91 -0.14 14.69 -11.50
C LEU A 91 -1.40 14.99 -12.34
N ILE A 92 -2.23 13.97 -12.60
CA ILE A 92 -3.50 14.12 -13.34
C ILE A 92 -4.45 15.07 -12.60
N TYR A 93 -4.53 14.96 -11.27
CA TYR A 93 -5.43 15.75 -10.43
C TYR A 93 -4.77 17.01 -9.85
N GLY A 94 -3.74 17.55 -10.52
CA GLY A 94 -3.26 18.92 -10.29
C GLY A 94 -2.07 19.08 -9.36
N SER A 95 -1.30 18.03 -9.06
CA SER A 95 0.02 18.20 -8.42
C SER A 95 1.02 18.87 -9.37
N ASP A 96 1.79 19.82 -8.85
CA ASP A 96 2.89 20.50 -9.53
C ASP A 96 4.26 19.86 -9.23
N ASP A 97 4.27 18.68 -8.61
CA ASP A 97 5.51 17.97 -8.29
C ASP A 97 6.29 17.62 -9.56
N VAL A 98 7.61 17.82 -9.47
CA VAL A 98 8.55 17.49 -10.53
C VAL A 98 9.39 16.31 -10.07
N PHE A 99 9.39 15.26 -10.89
CA PHE A 99 10.17 14.06 -10.67
C PHE A 99 11.14 13.87 -11.84
N ASP A 100 12.30 13.28 -11.56
CA ASP A 100 13.28 12.90 -12.60
C ASP A 100 12.81 11.67 -13.40
N ASP A 101 11.60 11.72 -13.97
CA ASP A 101 11.04 10.70 -14.85
C ASP A 101 10.04 11.28 -15.84
N ILE A 102 9.47 10.42 -16.69
CA ILE A 102 8.47 10.82 -17.70
C ILE A 102 7.06 11.02 -17.14
N GLY A 103 6.86 10.99 -15.81
CA GLY A 103 5.55 10.94 -15.18
C GLY A 103 4.64 12.10 -15.58
N ARG A 104 5.18 13.32 -15.70
CA ARG A 104 4.41 14.49 -16.16
C ARG A 104 3.95 14.36 -17.60
N TYR A 105 4.85 13.93 -18.50
CA TYR A 105 4.52 13.69 -19.91
C TYR A 105 3.43 12.61 -20.05
N LEU A 106 3.51 11.56 -19.24
CA LEU A 106 2.50 10.50 -19.23
C LEU A 106 1.15 11.00 -18.70
N ALA A 107 1.14 11.78 -17.61
CA ALA A 107 -0.09 12.38 -17.07
C ALA A 107 -0.77 13.29 -18.11
N ASP A 108 0.00 14.17 -18.75
CA ASP A 108 -0.50 15.09 -19.78
C ASP A 108 -1.06 14.33 -20.99
N ALA A 109 -0.39 13.26 -21.44
CA ALA A 109 -0.87 12.40 -22.53
C ALA A 109 -2.15 11.64 -22.17
N ILE A 110 -2.29 11.17 -20.93
CA ILE A 110 -3.52 10.53 -20.44
C ILE A 110 -4.68 11.53 -20.42
N ILE A 111 -4.47 12.73 -19.86
CA ILE A 111 -5.50 13.79 -19.83
C ILE A 111 -5.97 14.09 -21.25
N HIS A 112 -5.04 14.26 -22.19
CA HIS A 112 -5.38 14.56 -23.58
C HIS A 112 -6.28 13.49 -24.21
N LEU A 113 -5.96 12.20 -24.02
CA LEU A 113 -6.76 11.10 -24.55
C LEU A 113 -8.13 10.95 -23.86
N VAL A 114 -8.19 11.22 -22.55
CA VAL A 114 -9.45 11.25 -21.78
C VAL A 114 -10.39 12.32 -22.34
N GLU A 115 -9.87 13.52 -22.60
CA GLU A 115 -10.63 14.61 -23.22
C GLU A 115 -11.04 14.29 -24.66
N GLU A 116 -10.11 13.77 -25.47
CA GLU A 116 -10.35 13.38 -26.87
C GLU A 116 -11.48 12.35 -26.98
N LYS A 117 -11.46 11.33 -26.12
CA LYS A 117 -12.47 10.26 -26.08
C LYS A 117 -13.70 10.59 -25.25
N ARG A 118 -13.75 11.77 -24.60
CA ARG A 118 -14.86 12.22 -23.74
C ARG A 118 -15.17 11.23 -22.60
N LEU A 119 -14.12 10.69 -21.98
CA LEU A 119 -14.27 9.81 -20.82
C LEU A 119 -14.59 10.65 -19.57
N THR A 120 -15.62 10.26 -18.82
CA THR A 120 -16.00 10.99 -17.60
C THR A 120 -15.04 10.64 -16.46
N LEU A 121 -14.15 11.56 -16.12
CA LEU A 121 -13.20 11.38 -15.03
C LEU A 121 -13.80 11.81 -13.68
N VAL A 122 -13.63 10.98 -12.65
CA VAL A 122 -13.92 11.32 -11.25
C VAL A 122 -12.64 11.28 -10.43
N GLU A 123 -12.48 12.27 -9.55
CA GLU A 123 -11.35 12.34 -8.63
C GLU A 123 -11.65 11.50 -7.37
N PRO A 124 -10.85 10.47 -7.07
CA PRO A 124 -11.04 9.67 -5.86
C PRO A 124 -10.63 10.46 -4.62
N ARG A 125 -11.25 10.16 -3.46
CA ARG A 125 -10.89 10.78 -2.17
C ARG A 125 -9.44 10.51 -1.74
N THR A 126 -8.90 9.39 -2.18
CA THR A 126 -7.53 8.94 -1.90
C THR A 126 -6.91 8.53 -3.22
N LYS A 127 -5.88 9.29 -3.65
CA LYS A 127 -5.24 9.18 -4.97
C LYS A 127 -4.01 8.26 -4.92
N ILE A 128 -3.19 8.35 -3.87
CA ILE A 128 -2.14 7.39 -3.56
C ILE A 128 -2.73 6.22 -2.77
N ARG A 129 -2.43 4.98 -3.17
CA ARG A 129 -2.97 3.77 -2.51
C ARG A 129 -4.49 3.73 -2.50
N ALA A 130 -5.14 4.28 -3.54
CA ALA A 130 -6.54 3.99 -3.79
C ALA A 130 -6.67 2.47 -3.82
N THR A 131 -7.49 1.95 -2.94
CA THR A 131 -7.54 0.52 -2.65
C THR A 131 -7.93 -0.20 -3.92
N VAL A 132 -6.96 -0.81 -4.61
CA VAL A 132 -7.25 -1.94 -5.49
C VAL A 132 -7.86 -2.96 -4.55
N ILE A 133 -9.12 -3.31 -4.78
CA ILE A 133 -9.67 -4.56 -4.26
C ILE A 133 -8.77 -5.62 -4.90
N GLY A 134 -7.74 -6.01 -4.16
CA GLY A 134 -6.53 -6.63 -4.68
C GLY A 134 -6.83 -7.92 -5.43
N ALA A 135 -5.83 -8.37 -6.19
CA ALA A 135 -5.68 -9.72 -6.73
C ALA A 135 -6.43 -10.82 -5.93
N GLY A 136 -6.41 -10.75 -4.59
CA GLY A 136 -7.38 -11.46 -3.76
C GLY A 136 -7.76 -10.68 -2.50
N ALA A 137 -8.98 -10.94 -2.02
CA ALA A 137 -9.44 -10.57 -0.69
C ALA A 137 -10.09 -11.80 -0.03
N PHE A 138 -9.80 -12.01 1.25
CA PHE A 138 -10.46 -13.07 2.03
C PHE A 138 -10.75 -12.57 3.44
N THR A 139 -11.84 -13.07 4.00
CA THR A 139 -12.29 -12.73 5.35
C THR A 139 -12.09 -13.92 6.27
N LEU A 140 -11.48 -13.67 7.41
CA LEU A 140 -11.31 -14.64 8.50
C LEU A 140 -11.95 -14.10 9.78
N SER A 141 -12.14 -14.98 10.75
CA SER A 141 -12.71 -14.63 12.06
C SER A 141 -11.62 -14.71 13.12
N VAL A 142 -11.30 -13.57 13.74
CA VAL A 142 -10.33 -13.51 14.84
C VAL A 142 -11.07 -13.60 16.17
N SER A 143 -10.60 -14.49 17.05
CA SER A 143 -11.14 -14.66 18.40
C SER A 143 -10.90 -13.41 19.24
N GLY A 144 -11.96 -12.72 19.66
CA GLY A 144 -11.84 -11.58 20.56
C GLY A 144 -11.49 -11.97 22.01
N SER A 145 -11.51 -13.26 22.36
CA SER A 145 -11.15 -13.74 23.71
C SER A 145 -9.64 -13.70 23.99
N THR A 146 -8.83 -13.83 22.93
CA THR A 146 -7.35 -13.73 22.90
C THR A 146 -6.86 -12.35 22.47
N CYS A 147 -7.78 -11.44 22.12
CA CYS A 147 -7.45 -10.06 21.72
C CYS A 147 -7.60 -9.05 22.86
N TYR A 148 -7.11 -7.83 22.62
CA TYR A 148 -7.41 -6.64 23.41
C TYR A 148 -7.98 -5.56 22.49
N PHE A 149 -9.03 -4.86 22.94
CA PHE A 149 -9.52 -3.67 22.26
C PHE A 149 -10.19 -2.74 23.27
N ASP A 150 -10.06 -1.43 23.07
CA ASP A 150 -10.81 -0.47 23.86
C ASP A 150 -12.28 -0.41 23.41
N LYS A 151 -13.20 -0.39 24.38
CA LYS A 151 -14.66 -0.35 24.10
C LYS A 151 -15.15 0.93 23.42
N THR A 152 -14.32 1.96 23.40
CA THR A 152 -14.62 3.26 22.77
C THR A 152 -14.40 3.26 21.26
N ILE A 153 -13.88 2.17 20.71
CA ILE A 153 -13.54 2.07 19.29
C ILE A 153 -14.80 1.90 18.46
N GLU A 154 -14.93 2.73 17.43
CA GLU A 154 -15.99 2.65 16.44
C GLU A 154 -15.58 1.68 15.31
N PHE A 155 -16.48 0.76 14.99
CA PHE A 155 -16.34 -0.22 13.91
C PHE A 155 -17.42 0.01 12.83
N PRO A 156 -17.19 -0.39 11.57
CA PRO A 156 -15.99 -1.05 11.05
C PRO A 156 -14.83 -0.08 10.82
N ILE A 157 -13.62 -0.62 10.90
CA ILE A 157 -12.39 0.08 10.54
C ILE A 157 -11.94 -0.50 9.20
N THR A 158 -11.74 0.34 8.19
CA THR A 158 -11.52 -0.14 6.81
C THR A 158 -10.28 0.49 6.18
N ASN A 159 -9.65 -0.26 5.28
CA ASN A 159 -8.52 0.15 4.45
C ASN A 159 -7.28 0.56 5.28
N ILE A 160 -6.99 -0.17 6.36
CA ILE A 160 -5.80 0.09 7.15
C ILE A 160 -4.60 -0.61 6.51
N PRO A 161 -3.54 0.13 6.13
CA PRO A 161 -2.31 -0.49 5.63
C PRO A 161 -1.60 -1.26 6.75
N VAL A 162 -1.14 -2.46 6.42
CA VAL A 162 -0.35 -3.30 7.32
C VAL A 162 1.13 -3.02 7.11
N LEU A 163 1.83 -2.70 8.20
CA LEU A 163 3.25 -2.43 8.23
C LEU A 163 3.97 -3.54 9.01
N PRO A 164 4.61 -4.51 8.32
CA PRO A 164 5.44 -5.50 8.99
C PRO A 164 6.62 -4.85 9.69
N VAL A 165 6.74 -5.10 11.00
CA VAL A 165 7.86 -4.67 11.83
C VAL A 165 8.82 -5.84 11.96
N ASN A 166 10.03 -5.71 11.40
CA ASN A 166 11.00 -6.80 11.32
C ASN A 166 11.76 -7.00 12.64
N VAL A 167 11.04 -7.47 13.66
CA VAL A 167 11.59 -7.87 14.95
C VAL A 167 11.45 -9.38 15.08
N ASN A 168 12.49 -10.06 15.57
CA ASN A 168 12.53 -11.49 15.83
C ASN A 168 13.50 -11.81 16.97
N LEU A 169 13.57 -13.08 17.39
CA LEU A 169 14.43 -13.49 18.50
C LEU A 169 15.93 -13.28 18.22
N ASP A 170 16.36 -13.33 16.96
CA ASP A 170 17.77 -13.24 16.58
C ASP A 170 18.27 -11.78 16.52
N ASN A 171 17.37 -10.83 16.21
CA ASN A 171 17.73 -9.42 16.08
C ASN A 171 17.33 -8.55 17.28
N TYR A 172 16.58 -9.11 18.24
CA TYR A 172 16.09 -8.34 19.38
C TYR A 172 17.24 -7.80 20.23
N ARG A 173 17.25 -6.48 20.39
CA ARG A 173 18.10 -5.72 21.31
C ARG A 173 17.40 -4.41 21.64
N SER A 174 17.86 -3.74 22.71
CA SER A 174 17.34 -2.42 23.09
C SER A 174 17.34 -1.46 21.90
N GLY A 175 16.19 -0.81 21.66
CA GLY A 175 16.00 0.16 20.56
C GLY A 175 15.53 -0.42 19.22
N VAL A 176 15.72 -1.72 18.94
CA VAL A 176 15.42 -2.28 17.60
C VAL A 176 13.93 -2.22 17.23
N VAL A 177 13.04 -2.38 18.21
CA VAL A 177 11.59 -2.28 17.95
C VAL A 177 11.23 -0.87 17.46
N GLU A 178 11.79 0.16 18.08
CA GLU A 178 11.57 1.56 17.70
C GLU A 178 12.15 1.85 16.31
N GLU A 179 13.41 1.44 16.07
CA GLU A 179 14.08 1.57 14.77
C GLU A 179 13.30 0.90 13.64
N GLU A 180 12.79 -0.31 13.86
CA GLU A 180 12.06 -1.06 12.84
C GLU A 180 10.64 -0.54 12.60
N ILE A 181 9.99 0.06 13.61
CA ILE A 181 8.72 0.78 13.40
C ILE A 181 8.97 2.02 12.52
N HIS A 182 10.00 2.82 12.81
CA HIS A 182 10.34 3.98 11.97
C HIS A 182 10.74 3.57 10.56
N ARG A 183 11.50 2.47 10.42
CA ARG A 183 11.83 1.89 9.11
C ARG A 183 10.57 1.46 8.35
N ALA A 184 9.63 0.80 9.03
CA ALA A 184 8.39 0.35 8.40
C ALA A 184 7.53 1.53 7.91
N LEU A 185 7.43 2.61 8.70
CA LEU A 185 6.77 3.85 8.30
C LEU A 185 7.47 4.52 7.11
N SER A 186 8.80 4.65 7.16
CA SER A 186 9.60 5.27 6.09
C SER A 186 9.53 4.49 4.78
N LYS A 187 9.49 3.15 4.82
CA LYS A 187 9.35 2.31 3.61
C LYS A 187 8.07 2.61 2.82
N VAL A 188 7.03 3.07 3.50
CA VAL A 188 5.76 3.43 2.90
C VAL A 188 5.54 4.95 2.96
N ASP A 189 6.57 5.77 3.07
CA ASP A 189 6.45 7.23 3.02
C ASP A 189 5.34 7.79 3.95
N ILE A 190 5.07 7.15 5.09
CA ILE A 190 4.10 7.62 6.08
C ILE A 190 4.86 8.31 7.20
N GLU A 191 4.53 9.57 7.46
CA GLU A 191 5.01 10.27 8.65
C GLU A 191 4.21 9.82 9.89
N GLU A 192 4.91 9.57 10.99
CA GLU A 192 4.30 9.12 12.24
C GLU A 192 3.18 10.07 12.70
N GLY A 193 2.00 9.52 12.97
CA GLY A 193 0.84 10.30 13.42
C GLY A 193 0.08 11.04 12.32
N THR A 194 0.40 10.87 11.03
CA THR A 194 -0.40 11.44 9.91
C THR A 194 -1.56 10.54 9.51
N GLU A 195 -1.32 9.23 9.40
CA GLU A 195 -2.31 8.22 9.01
C GLU A 195 -2.51 7.16 10.11
N ILE A 196 -3.59 6.38 10.02
CA ILE A 196 -3.79 5.19 10.87
C ILE A 196 -3.18 3.99 10.14
N VAL A 197 -2.29 3.28 10.82
CA VAL A 197 -1.60 2.10 10.28
C VAL A 197 -1.70 0.94 11.26
N ALA A 198 -1.55 -0.29 10.77
CA ALA A 198 -1.47 -1.47 11.61
C ALA A 198 -0.03 -2.01 11.66
N LEU A 199 0.57 -2.04 12.84
CA LEU A 199 1.90 -2.60 13.05
C LEU A 199 1.79 -4.12 13.18
N TYR A 200 2.43 -4.86 12.28
CA TYR A 200 2.37 -6.32 12.25
C TYR A 200 3.68 -6.97 12.70
N PHE A 201 3.58 -7.80 13.72
CA PHE A 201 4.68 -8.58 14.27
C PHE A 201 4.50 -10.05 13.90
N LYS A 202 5.18 -10.47 12.83
CA LYS A 202 5.02 -11.81 12.23
C LYS A 202 5.55 -12.93 13.12
N GLN A 203 6.72 -12.74 13.71
CA GLN A 203 7.44 -13.78 14.44
C GLN A 203 6.93 -13.89 15.89
N ARG A 204 7.16 -15.05 16.51
CA ARG A 204 6.91 -15.22 17.94
C ARG A 204 7.99 -14.48 18.74
N LEU A 205 7.59 -13.50 19.54
CA LEU A 205 8.53 -12.59 20.22
C LEU A 205 8.65 -12.80 21.74
N TYR A 206 7.80 -13.61 22.37
CA TYR A 206 7.75 -13.68 23.83
C TYR A 206 8.90 -14.49 24.46
N HIS A 207 9.66 -13.83 25.35
CA HIS A 207 10.76 -14.45 26.11
C HIS A 207 10.59 -14.34 27.64
N SER A 208 10.10 -13.20 28.14
CA SER A 208 9.91 -12.93 29.57
C SER A 208 8.98 -11.73 29.80
N TYR A 209 8.60 -11.49 31.07
CA TYR A 209 7.85 -10.28 31.44
C TYR A 209 8.67 -8.99 31.22
N THR A 210 9.96 -8.98 31.57
CA THR A 210 10.83 -7.80 31.40
C THR A 210 10.98 -7.43 29.93
N TRP A 211 11.14 -8.44 29.08
CA TRP A 211 11.16 -8.27 27.63
C TRP A 211 9.85 -7.63 27.13
N LEU A 212 8.71 -8.12 27.63
CA LEU A 212 7.40 -7.61 27.21
C LEU A 212 7.18 -6.15 27.66
N GLN A 213 7.71 -5.75 28.83
CA GLN A 213 7.70 -4.34 29.26
C GLN A 213 8.56 -3.45 28.36
N GLU A 214 9.76 -3.89 28.02
CA GLU A 214 10.64 -3.17 27.08
C GLU A 214 9.99 -3.04 25.71
N PHE A 215 9.41 -4.13 25.19
CA PHE A 215 8.72 -4.18 23.91
C PHE A 215 7.60 -3.13 23.81
N VAL A 216 6.69 -3.07 24.79
CA VAL A 216 5.59 -2.09 24.75
C VAL A 216 6.06 -0.65 24.95
N ARG A 217 7.13 -0.42 25.72
CA ARG A 217 7.74 0.92 25.87
C ARG A 217 8.40 1.37 24.57
N SER A 218 9.00 0.46 23.82
CA SER A 218 9.52 0.79 22.48
C SER A 218 8.42 1.15 21.50
N ILE A 219 7.24 0.51 21.56
CA ILE A 219 6.08 0.92 20.76
C ILE A 219 5.64 2.35 21.13
N GLU A 220 5.56 2.65 22.42
CA GLU A 220 5.22 3.99 22.91
C GLU A 220 6.21 5.06 22.40
N ASN A 221 7.52 4.80 22.55
CA ASN A 221 8.56 5.71 22.09
C ASN A 221 8.53 5.93 20.58
N ALA A 222 8.12 4.91 19.81
CA ALA A 222 8.05 4.98 18.37
C ALA A 222 6.86 5.80 17.84
N LEU A 223 5.82 6.03 18.65
CA LEU A 223 4.53 6.62 18.24
C LEU A 223 4.12 7.90 19.01
N PRO A 224 5.03 8.87 19.28
CA PRO A 224 4.74 9.99 20.16
C PRO A 224 3.64 10.91 19.63
N THR A 225 3.56 11.15 18.32
CA THR A 225 2.57 12.05 17.70
C THR A 225 1.20 11.38 17.65
N THR A 226 1.15 10.08 17.33
CA THR A 226 -0.06 9.24 17.34
C THR A 226 -0.69 9.26 18.73
N ILE A 227 0.13 9.06 19.77
CA ILE A 227 -0.32 9.08 21.17
C ILE A 227 -0.81 10.46 21.58
N THR A 228 -0.03 11.51 21.30
CA THR A 228 -0.39 12.91 21.63
C THR A 228 -1.70 13.31 20.97
N ASN A 229 -1.90 12.91 19.71
CA ASN A 229 -3.10 13.19 18.94
C ASN A 229 -4.25 12.20 19.21
N LYS A 230 -4.07 11.25 20.13
CA LYS A 230 -5.07 10.24 20.51
C LYS A 230 -5.57 9.44 19.31
N LYS A 231 -4.71 9.23 18.31
CA LYS A 231 -5.03 8.40 17.14
C LYS A 231 -5.05 6.92 17.51
N MET A 232 -5.72 6.12 16.69
CA MET A 232 -5.83 4.69 16.91
C MET A 232 -4.49 3.99 16.69
N ILE A 233 -4.15 3.06 17.59
CA ILE A 233 -2.99 2.19 17.49
C ILE A 233 -3.50 0.77 17.26
N ILE A 234 -3.11 0.17 16.15
CA ILE A 234 -3.49 -1.20 15.78
C ILE A 234 -2.24 -2.06 15.80
N LEU A 235 -2.20 -3.03 16.70
CA LEU A 235 -1.14 -4.02 16.82
C LEU A 235 -1.67 -5.37 16.33
N LEU A 236 -0.96 -5.99 15.40
CA LEU A 236 -1.32 -7.28 14.83
C LEU A 236 -0.19 -8.27 15.05
N PHE A 237 -0.52 -9.51 15.39
CA PHE A 237 0.46 -10.55 15.68
C PHE A 237 0.19 -11.80 14.83
N GLY A 238 1.26 -12.45 14.39
CA GLY A 238 1.18 -13.76 13.72
C GLY A 238 0.84 -14.92 14.66
N HIS A 239 0.92 -14.71 15.97
CA HIS A 239 0.75 -15.73 17.00
C HIS A 239 -0.04 -15.18 18.20
N ASP A 240 -0.68 -16.06 18.96
CA ASP A 240 -1.44 -15.75 20.18
C ASP A 240 -0.62 -14.93 21.20
N MET A 241 -0.84 -13.61 21.20
CA MET A 241 -0.14 -12.61 22.01
C MET A 241 -0.96 -11.33 22.21
N GLY A 242 -2.07 -11.15 21.48
CA GLY A 242 -2.81 -9.90 21.34
C GLY A 242 -3.29 -9.35 22.67
N LYS A 243 -3.95 -10.18 23.48
CA LYS A 243 -4.46 -9.79 24.80
C LYS A 243 -3.34 -9.51 25.78
N MET A 244 -2.30 -10.34 25.79
CA MET A 244 -1.16 -10.17 26.70
C MET A 244 -0.43 -8.86 26.42
N VAL A 245 -0.14 -8.57 25.14
CA VAL A 245 0.50 -7.32 24.73
C VAL A 245 -0.43 -6.13 25.01
N GLY A 246 -1.70 -6.21 24.64
CA GLY A 246 -2.65 -5.12 24.87
C GLY A 246 -2.80 -4.76 26.35
N LEU A 247 -2.92 -5.76 27.23
CA LEU A 247 -2.93 -5.53 28.68
C LEU A 247 -1.61 -4.94 29.20
N MET A 248 -0.47 -5.32 28.61
CA MET A 248 0.83 -4.76 29.00
C MET A 248 0.96 -3.30 28.57
N VAL A 249 0.57 -2.98 27.33
CA VAL A 249 0.52 -1.60 26.83
C VAL A 249 -0.29 -0.73 27.81
N ARG A 250 -1.48 -1.18 28.19
CA ARG A 250 -2.33 -0.48 29.16
C ARG A 250 -1.73 -0.27 30.53
N ARG A 251 -0.85 -1.16 30.96
CA ARG A 251 -0.27 -1.16 32.31
C ARG A 251 1.02 -0.34 32.40
N GLU A 252 1.83 -0.37 31.34
CA GLU A 252 3.23 0.06 31.40
C GLU A 252 3.54 1.29 30.52
N THR A 253 2.56 1.77 29.75
CA THR A 253 2.69 2.93 28.85
C THR A 253 1.62 3.97 29.11
N SER A 254 1.76 5.16 28.51
CA SER A 254 0.76 6.23 28.49
C SER A 254 -0.37 6.03 27.48
N ILE A 255 -0.40 4.89 26.77
CA ILE A 255 -1.44 4.57 25.78
C ILE A 255 -2.73 4.17 26.53
N GLU A 256 -3.59 5.16 26.76
CA GLU A 256 -4.80 5.02 27.58
C GLU A 256 -6.10 4.80 26.79
N GLN A 257 -6.07 4.85 25.46
CA GLN A 257 -7.27 4.67 24.64
C GLN A 257 -6.92 4.39 23.17
N ASN A 258 -7.94 3.99 22.41
CA ASN A 258 -7.86 3.72 20.97
C ASN A 258 -6.83 2.65 20.59
N LEU A 259 -6.65 1.64 21.45
CA LEU A 259 -5.80 0.49 21.19
C LEU A 259 -6.62 -0.71 20.70
N ILE A 260 -6.18 -1.31 19.59
CA ILE A 260 -6.58 -2.64 19.13
C ILE A 260 -5.34 -3.52 19.08
N SER A 261 -5.44 -4.73 19.61
CA SER A 261 -4.39 -5.73 19.59
C SER A 261 -5.01 -7.09 19.21
N LEU A 262 -4.80 -7.50 17.96
CA LEU A 262 -5.32 -8.75 17.39
C LEU A 262 -4.17 -9.73 17.12
N ASP A 263 -4.43 -11.03 17.22
CA ASP A 263 -3.44 -12.08 16.97
C ASP A 263 -3.91 -13.13 15.96
N GLU A 264 -3.01 -14.08 15.67
CA GLU A 264 -3.21 -15.21 14.76
C GLU A 264 -3.54 -14.80 13.32
N LEU A 265 -2.97 -13.67 12.88
CA LEU A 265 -3.12 -13.15 11.52
C LEU A 265 -1.90 -13.46 10.67
N LEU A 266 -2.10 -13.99 9.46
CA LEU A 266 -1.03 -14.19 8.47
C LEU A 266 -1.07 -13.06 7.44
N LEU A 267 -0.18 -12.08 7.64
CA LEU A 267 -0.11 -10.87 6.84
C LEU A 267 1.28 -10.72 6.21
N GLU A 268 1.35 -9.97 5.12
CA GLU A 268 2.58 -9.67 4.39
C GLU A 268 2.70 -8.17 4.14
N GLU A 269 3.88 -7.76 3.68
CA GLU A 269 4.12 -6.39 3.20
C GLU A 269 3.21 -6.11 1.99
N GLY A 270 2.51 -4.97 2.03
CA GLY A 270 1.50 -4.65 1.02
C GLY A 270 0.16 -5.37 1.22
N ASP A 271 -0.16 -5.79 2.45
CA ASP A 271 -1.54 -6.12 2.81
C ASP A 271 -2.27 -4.90 3.41
N TRP A 272 -3.58 -4.87 3.19
CA TRP A 272 -4.51 -3.96 3.85
C TRP A 272 -5.52 -4.78 4.63
N ILE A 273 -6.03 -4.25 5.73
CA ILE A 273 -7.07 -4.90 6.51
C ILE A 273 -8.31 -4.04 6.71
N ASP A 274 -9.45 -4.72 6.74
CA ASP A 274 -10.67 -4.22 7.36
C ASP A 274 -10.95 -5.03 8.63
N ILE A 275 -11.35 -4.35 9.70
CA ILE A 275 -11.80 -4.95 10.95
C ILE A 275 -13.29 -4.62 11.11
N GLY A 276 -14.13 -5.63 10.95
CA GLY A 276 -15.57 -5.54 11.17
C GLY A 276 -15.93 -5.37 12.64
N ALA A 277 -17.19 -4.98 12.89
CA ALA A 277 -17.69 -4.92 14.25
C ALA A 277 -17.66 -6.31 14.92
N PRO A 278 -17.31 -6.40 16.21
CA PRO A 278 -17.29 -7.67 16.92
C PRO A 278 -18.69 -8.28 16.99
N ILE A 279 -18.77 -9.59 16.77
CA ILE A 279 -20.02 -10.36 16.77
C ILE A 279 -19.98 -11.36 17.93
N GLY A 280 -21.07 -11.45 18.68
CA GLY A 280 -21.24 -12.45 19.75
C GLY A 280 -20.58 -12.09 21.09
N ASP A 281 -20.70 -13.02 22.05
CA ASP A 281 -20.06 -13.00 23.37
C ASP A 281 -19.58 -14.43 23.71
N PRO A 282 -18.27 -14.72 23.73
CA PRO A 282 -17.15 -13.77 23.56
C PRO A 282 -17.10 -13.17 22.15
N PRO A 283 -16.59 -11.94 22.00
CA PRO A 283 -16.57 -11.24 20.72
C PRO A 283 -15.69 -11.99 19.71
N VAL A 284 -16.08 -11.93 18.44
CA VAL A 284 -15.30 -12.40 17.29
C VAL A 284 -15.25 -11.28 16.26
N PHE A 285 -14.06 -10.96 15.75
CA PHE A 285 -13.85 -9.90 14.78
C PHE A 285 -13.76 -10.48 13.36
N PRO A 286 -14.66 -10.10 12.43
CA PRO A 286 -14.45 -10.35 11.02
C PRO A 286 -13.27 -9.49 10.53
N VAL A 287 -12.19 -10.11 10.08
CA VAL A 287 -11.03 -9.41 9.53
C VAL A 287 -10.89 -9.76 8.06
N THR A 288 -10.97 -8.76 7.19
CA THR A 288 -10.76 -8.94 5.75
C THR A 288 -9.36 -8.51 5.40
N VAL A 289 -8.56 -9.43 4.85
CA VAL A 289 -7.23 -9.15 4.34
C VAL A 289 -7.34 -8.92 2.84
N LYS A 290 -6.80 -7.80 2.38
CA LYS A 290 -6.72 -7.38 0.98
C LYS A 290 -5.25 -7.39 0.57
N SER A 291 -4.88 -8.30 -0.34
CA SER A 291 -3.48 -8.48 -0.74
C SER A 291 -3.25 -7.99 -2.17
N LEU A 292 -2.14 -7.28 -2.38
CA LEU A 292 -1.70 -6.85 -3.72
C LEU A 292 -1.04 -7.97 -4.54
N ILE A 293 -0.64 -9.08 -3.90
CA ILE A 293 0.09 -10.19 -4.53
C ILE A 293 -0.71 -11.48 -4.36
N PHE A 294 -0.95 -12.20 -5.47
CA PHE A 294 -1.46 -13.58 -5.43
C PHE A 294 -0.42 -14.49 -4.78
N ASN A 295 -0.53 -14.73 -3.47
CA ASN A 295 0.33 -15.69 -2.81
C ASN A 295 -0.46 -17.00 -2.59
N GLN A 296 -0.26 -17.99 -3.47
CA GLN A 296 -0.90 -19.33 -3.38
C GLN A 296 -0.53 -20.11 -2.11
N SER A 297 0.39 -19.57 -1.28
CA SER A 297 0.91 -20.21 -0.07
C SER A 297 0.34 -19.68 1.25
N LYS A 298 -0.60 -18.71 1.23
CA LYS A 298 -1.29 -18.26 2.46
C LYS A 298 -2.33 -19.31 2.89
N GLY A 299 -1.89 -20.36 3.57
CA GLY A 299 -2.75 -21.33 4.24
C GLY A 299 -3.05 -20.90 5.67
N TYR A 300 -4.33 -20.75 6.01
CA TYR A 300 -4.81 -20.84 7.38
C TYR A 300 -5.21 -22.32 7.56
N ASP A 301 -4.27 -23.15 8.00
CA ASP A 301 -4.53 -24.56 8.34
C ASP A 301 -5.30 -24.67 9.66
#